data_AF-A0A931QR60-F1
#
_entry.id   AF-A0A931QR60-F1
#
_cell.length_a   1.000
_cell.length_b   1.000
_cell.length_c   1.000
_cell.angle_alpha   90.00
_cell.angle_beta   90.00
_cell.angle_gamma   90.00
#
_symmetry.space_group_name_H-M   'P 1'
#
loop_
_entity.id
_entity.type
_entity.pdbx_description
1 polymer ?
#
loop_
_entity_poly.entity_id
_entity_poly.type
_entity_poly.pdbx_seq_one_letter_code
_entity_poly.pdbx_strand_id
1 'polypeptide(L)' 'MLNFDWISSIDAGSAKLIVLITFLLPLIFALTLKKNYIFAGAENNKPWRNLKIWVTILTGIMLIIYSSF' A
#
# COMPACT_ATOMS: atom_id res chain seq x y z
N MET A 1 -28.20 -4.44 11.01
CA MET A 1 -27.20 -3.34 10.98
C MET A 1 -25.93 -3.86 11.60
N LEU A 2 -24.77 -3.55 11.02
CA LEU A 2 -23.48 -3.86 11.65
C LEU A 2 -23.29 -2.93 12.85
N ASN A 3 -22.93 -3.46 14.02
CA ASN A 3 -22.65 -2.66 15.22
C ASN A 3 -21.23 -2.09 15.11
N PHE A 4 -21.12 -0.76 15.13
CA PHE A 4 -19.85 -0.02 15.07
C PHE A 4 -19.56 0.78 16.35
N ASP A 5 -20.31 0.54 17.43
CA ASP A 5 -20.14 1.28 18.70
C ASP A 5 -18.73 1.11 19.27
N TRP A 6 -18.09 -0.03 18.99
CA TRP A 6 -16.71 -0.33 19.38
C TRP A 6 -15.65 0.52 18.67
N ILE A 7 -15.95 1.12 17.50
CA ILE A 7 -15.05 2.04 16.80
C ILE A 7 -15.14 3.46 17.37
N SER A 8 -16.25 3.81 18.04
CA SER A 8 -16.49 5.17 18.52
C SER A 8 -15.48 5.65 19.57
N SER A 9 -14.80 4.73 20.25
CA SER A 9 -13.75 5.02 21.23
C SER A 9 -12.35 5.21 20.63
N ILE A 10 -12.18 4.97 19.33
CA ILE A 10 -10.88 5.13 18.66
C ILE A 10 -10.71 6.61 18.30
N ASP A 11 -9.63 7.21 18.78
CA ASP A 11 -9.29 8.58 18.42
C ASP A 11 -8.90 8.68 16.93
N ALA A 12 -9.05 9.87 16.35
CA ALA A 12 -8.78 10.11 14.93
C ALA A 12 -7.33 9.77 14.53
N GLY A 13 -6.36 9.94 15.44
CA GLY A 13 -4.96 9.62 15.19
C GLY A 13 -4.73 8.12 15.06
N SER A 14 -5.28 7.33 15.97
CA SER A 14 -5.24 5.87 15.91
C SER A 14 -5.95 5.33 14.67
N ALA A 15 -7.12 5.88 14.32
CA ALA A 15 -7.84 5.51 13.10
C ALA A 15 -7.01 5.80 11.84
N LYS A 16 -6.37 6.97 11.78
CA LYS A 16 -5.46 7.37 10.69
C LYS A 16 -4.29 6.39 10.56
N LEU A 17 -3.69 5.98 11.68
CA LEU A 17 -2.57 5.04 11.70
C LEU A 17 -2.96 3.67 11.12
N ILE A 18 -4.15 3.16 11.48
CA ILE A 18 -4.68 1.89 10.94
C ILE A 18 -4.80 1.94 9.41
N VAL A 19 -5.30 3.04 8.85
CA VAL A 19 -5.41 3.21 7.40
C VAL A 19 -4.03 3.26 6.74
N LEU A 20 -3.08 4.00 7.32
CA LEU A 20 -1.70 4.07 6.82
C LEU A 20 -1.03 2.68 6.80
N ILE A 21 -1.21 1.88 7.85
CA ILE A 21 -0.70 0.49 7.89
C ILE A 21 -1.33 -0.35 6.79
N THR A 22 -2.62 -0.16 6.51
CA THR A 22 -3.32 -0.92 5.47
C THR A 22 -2.71 -0.67 4.09
N PHE A 23 -2.20 0.53 3.81
CA PHE A 23 -1.46 0.82 2.56
C PHE A 23 -0.11 0.10 2.46
N LEU A 24 0.50 -0.27 3.59
CA LEU A 24 1.77 -0.98 3.59
C LEU A 24 1.63 -2.47 3.24
N LEU A 25 0.45 -3.08 3.46
CA LEU A 25 0.21 -4.49 3.16
C LEU A 25 0.49 -4.85 1.68
N PRO A 26 -0.09 -4.17 0.67
CA PRO A 26 0.22 -4.46 -0.73
C PRO A 26 1.67 -4.14 -1.09
N LEU A 27 2.30 -3.15 -0.45
CA LEU A 27 3.71 -2.84 -0.62
C LEU A 27 4.60 -4.00 -0.17
N ILE A 28 4.42 -4.47 1.06
CA ILE A 28 5.16 -5.60 1.61
C ILE A 28 4.96 -6.82 0.71
N PHE A 29 3.71 -7.13 0.35
CA PHE A 29 3.39 -8.24 -0.55
C PHE A 29 4.16 -8.14 -1.87
N ALA A 30 4.11 -7.00 -2.56
CA ALA A 30 4.82 -6.81 -3.82
C ALA A 30 6.34 -6.95 -3.66
N LEU A 31 6.91 -6.50 -2.54
CA LEU A 31 8.34 -6.61 -2.26
C LEU A 31 8.79 -8.06 -2.06
N THR A 32 7.92 -8.96 -1.59
CA THR A 32 8.22 -10.40 -1.47
C THR A 32 8.26 -11.14 -2.80
N LEU A 33 7.66 -10.59 -3.87
CA LEU A 33 7.62 -11.24 -5.17
C LEU A 33 9.01 -11.33 -5.82
N LYS A 34 9.30 -12.49 -6.42
CA LYS A 34 10.53 -12.71 -7.19
C LYS A 34 10.50 -11.90 -8.49
N LYS A 35 11.68 -11.45 -8.94
CA LYS A 35 11.83 -10.65 -10.16
C LYS A 35 11.17 -11.32 -11.39
N ASN A 36 11.34 -12.63 -11.53
CA ASN A 36 10.77 -13.38 -12.66
C ASN A 36 9.23 -13.34 -12.68
N TYR A 37 8.58 -13.29 -11.51
CA TYR A 37 7.12 -13.16 -11.43
C TYR A 37 6.67 -11.75 -11.82
N ILE A 38 7.43 -10.74 -11.44
CA ILE A 38 7.11 -9.33 -11.74
C ILE A 38 7.20 -9.03 -13.24
N PHE A 39 8.15 -9.63 -13.93
CA PHE A 39 8.32 -9.47 -15.37
C PHE A 39 7.64 -10.60 -16.16
N ALA A 40 6.84 -11.46 -15.53
CA ALA A 40 6.13 -12.52 -16.23
C ALA A 40 5.17 -11.90 -17.28
N GLY A 41 5.35 -12.28 -18.55
CA GLY A 41 4.58 -11.72 -19.67
C GLY A 41 5.04 -10.32 -20.14
N ALA A 42 6.07 -9.74 -19.51
CA ALA A 42 6.66 -8.50 -20.01
C ALA A 42 7.61 -8.80 -21.18
N GLU A 43 7.43 -8.08 -22.28
CA GLU A 43 8.31 -8.12 -23.48
C GLU A 43 9.80 -7.91 -23.14
N ASN A 44 10.11 -7.14 -22.09
CA ASN A 44 11.47 -6.87 -21.65
C ASN A 44 11.54 -6.52 -20.16
N ASN A 45 12.75 -6.62 -19.60
CA ASN A 45 13.05 -6.34 -18.19
C ASN A 45 13.36 -4.86 -17.92
N LYS A 46 12.70 -3.95 -18.65
CA LYS A 46 12.97 -2.52 -18.49
C LYS A 46 12.47 -2.00 -17.13
N PRO A 47 13.20 -1.07 -16.49
CA PRO A 47 12.97 -0.71 -15.08
C PRO A 47 11.57 -0.15 -14.83
N TRP A 48 10.98 0.60 -15.77
CA TRP A 48 9.62 1.10 -15.63
C TRP A 48 8.54 0.02 -15.70
N ARG A 49 8.85 -1.22 -16.12
CA ARG A 49 7.91 -2.35 -16.04
C ARG A 49 8.03 -3.09 -14.70
N ASN A 50 8.93 -2.66 -13.82
CA ASN A 50 9.08 -3.24 -12.50
C ASN A 50 7.93 -2.80 -11.59
N LEU A 51 7.00 -3.72 -11.34
CA LEU A 51 5.84 -3.47 -10.48
C LEU A 51 6.24 -3.00 -9.07
N LYS A 52 7.39 -3.44 -8.53
CA LYS A 52 7.88 -2.99 -7.21
C LYS A 52 8.09 -1.48 -7.15
N ILE A 53 8.60 -0.88 -8.24
CA ILE A 53 8.84 0.56 -8.31
C ILE A 53 7.51 1.30 -8.25
N TRP A 54 6.54 0.89 -9.06
CA TRP A 54 5.22 1.52 -9.10
C TRP A 54 4.46 1.40 -7.80
N VAL A 55 4.44 0.21 -7.19
CA VAL A 55 3.78 0.02 -5.89
C VAL A 55 4.44 0.89 -4.81
N THR A 56 5.78 1.01 -4.83
CA THR A 56 6.49 1.86 -3.86
C THR A 56 6.14 3.33 -4.06
N ILE A 57 6.14 3.81 -5.31
CA ILE A 57 5.79 5.20 -5.63
C ILE A 57 4.35 5.50 -5.22
N LEU A 58 3.40 4.67 -5.64
CA LEU A 58 1.97 4.89 -5.34
C LEU A 58 1.69 4.84 -3.84
N THR A 59 2.28 3.87 -3.12
CA THR A 59 2.15 3.80 -1.66
C THR A 59 2.75 5.04 -1.00
N GLY A 60 3.92 5.50 -1.46
CA GLY A 60 4.53 6.74 -0.97
C GLY A 60 3.64 7.97 -1.17
N ILE A 61 3.04 8.11 -2.34
CA ILE A 61 2.07 9.19 -2.63
C ILE A 61 0.86 9.09 -1.70
N MET A 62 0.29 7.90 -1.52
CA MET A 62 -0.86 7.69 -0.63
C MET A 62 -0.53 8.06 0.83
N LEU A 63 0.65 7.66 1.33
CA LEU A 63 1.11 8.01 2.67
C LEU A 63 1.28 9.53 2.82
N ILE A 64 1.90 10.20 1.84
CA ILE A 64 2.11 11.66 1.86
C ILE A 64 0.76 12.38 1.90
N ILE A 65 -0.13 12.07 0.94
CA ILE A 65 -1.45 12.68 0.83
C ILE A 65 -2.19 12.46 2.15
N TYR A 66 -2.36 11.21 2.59
CA TYR A 66 -3.14 10.89 3.77
C TYR A 66 -2.52 11.44 5.07
N SER A 67 -1.19 11.58 5.15
CA SER A 67 -0.54 12.23 6.29
C SER A 67 -0.77 13.73 6.35
N SER A 68 -0.97 14.40 5.21
CA SER A 68 -1.13 15.86 5.10
C SER A 68 -2.55 16.37 5.37
N PHE A 69 -3.55 15.48 5.36
CA PHE A 69 -4.94 15.75 5.74
C PHE A 69 -5.22 15.22 7.15
#